data_AF-A0A3N9MXU8-F1
#
_entry.id   AF-A0A3N9MXU8-F1
#
_cell.length_a   1.000
_cell.length_b   1.000
_cell.length_c   1.000
_cell.angle_alpha   90.00
_cell.angle_beta   90.00
_cell.angle_gamma   90.00
#
_symmetry.space_group_name_H-M   'P 1'
#
loop_
_entity.id
_entity.type
_entity.pdbx_description
1 polymer ?
#
loop_
_entity_poly.entity_id
_entity_poly.type
_entity_poly.pdbx_seq_one_letter_code
_entity_poly.pdbx_strand_id
1 'polypeptide(L)'
;MLGVVFGVGSVVAMLSVGEGASKEALEQIRKLGSNNIIISAAVPVEDESTKTAGSFMSIYGLTFDDYDRIQVSYPSVHQIAPVKLMRKESRLG
;
A
#
# COMPACT_ATOMS: atom_id res chain seq x y z
N MET A 1 18.33 -47.25 21.60
CA MET A 1 17.54 -46.00 21.75
C MET A 1 18.26 -44.75 21.25
N LEU A 2 19.58 -44.59 21.45
CA LEU A 2 20.34 -43.40 21.01
C LEU A 2 20.10 -43.01 19.53
N GLY A 3 20.12 -43.99 18.61
CA GLY A 3 19.91 -43.73 17.18
C GLY A 3 18.55 -43.12 16.83
N VAL A 4 17.50 -43.44 17.58
CA VAL A 4 16.17 -42.86 17.37
C VAL A 4 16.13 -41.40 17.84
N VAL A 5 16.77 -41.10 18.97
CA VAL A 5 16.84 -39.74 19.51
C VAL A 5 17.65 -38.83 18.58
N PHE A 6 18.80 -39.28 18.09
CA PHE A 6 19.61 -38.51 17.14
C PHE A 6 18.93 -38.39 15.76
N GLY A 7 18.27 -39.44 15.27
CA GLY A 7 17.59 -39.42 13.97
C GLY A 7 16.33 -38.54 13.93
N VAL A 8 15.47 -38.65 14.94
CA VAL A 8 14.27 -37.78 15.03
C VAL A 8 14.68 -36.35 15.34
N GLY A 9 15.66 -36.15 16.23
CA GLY A 9 16.18 -34.83 16.57
C GLY A 9 16.73 -34.06 15.35
N SER A 10 17.48 -34.72 14.47
CA SER A 10 18.02 -34.07 13.26
C SER A 10 16.93 -33.67 12.27
N VAL A 11 15.88 -34.47 12.12
CA VAL A 11 14.77 -34.16 11.19
C VAL A 11 13.92 -33.01 11.72
N VAL A 12 13.59 -33.01 13.02
CA VAL A 12 12.83 -31.92 13.65
C VAL A 12 13.63 -30.61 13.59
N ALA A 13 14.94 -30.66 13.81
CA ALA A 13 15.81 -29.48 13.69
C ALA A 13 15.79 -28.92 12.26
N MET A 14 15.93 -29.77 11.24
CA MET A 14 15.91 -29.33 9.83
C MET A 14 14.57 -28.72 9.42
N LEU A 15 13.45 -29.32 9.84
CA LEU A 15 12.10 -28.79 9.59
C LEU A 15 11.92 -27.42 10.25
N SER A 16 12.34 -27.29 11.51
CA SER A 16 12.24 -26.03 12.26
C SER A 16 13.05 -24.91 11.60
N VAL A 17 14.23 -25.22 11.05
CA VAL A 17 15.04 -24.27 10.28
C VAL A 17 14.32 -23.84 9.00
N GLY A 18 13.75 -24.79 8.25
CA GLY A 18 13.02 -24.50 7.01
C GLY A 18 11.77 -23.66 7.23
N GLU A 19 10.95 -23.99 8.23
CA GLU A 19 9.75 -23.23 8.58
C GLU A 19 10.10 -21.83 9.12
N GLY A 20 11.16 -21.72 9.93
CA GLY A 20 11.66 -20.43 10.42
C GLY A 20 12.10 -19.51 9.29
N ALA A 21 12.90 -20.03 8.36
CA ALA A 21 13.38 -19.27 7.20
C ALA A 21 12.23 -18.85 6.27
N SER A 22 11.25 -19.74 6.05
CA SER A 22 10.06 -19.43 5.25
C SER A 22 9.23 -18.31 5.89
N LYS A 23 9.01 -18.38 7.21
CA LYS A 23 8.31 -17.35 7.95
C LYS A 23 9.01 -16.00 7.87
N GLU A 24 10.33 -15.97 8.04
CA GLU A 24 11.12 -14.74 7.95
C GLU A 24 11.06 -14.11 6.54
N ALA A 25 11.17 -14.93 5.50
CA ALA A 25 11.04 -14.47 4.11
C ALA A 25 9.64 -13.87 3.86
N LEU A 26 8.58 -14.53 4.32
CA LEU A 26 7.22 -14.01 4.22
C LEU A 26 7.02 -12.72 5.03
N GLU A 27 7.64 -12.60 6.20
CA GLU A 27 7.61 -11.35 6.99
C GLU A 27 8.32 -10.21 6.27
N GLN A 28 9.47 -10.46 5.63
CA GLN A 28 10.15 -9.46 4.81
C GLN A 28 9.28 -9.00 3.64
N ILE A 29 8.59 -9.92 2.96
CA ILE A 29 7.65 -9.59 1.89
C ILE A 29 6.46 -8.77 2.43
N ARG A 30 5.91 -9.14 3.59
CA ARG A 30 4.83 -8.39 4.25
C ARG A 30 5.27 -6.97 4.63
N LYS A 31 6.52 -6.79 5.09
CA LYS A 31 7.10 -5.47 5.43
C LYS A 31 7.21 -4.53 4.23
N LEU A 32 7.28 -5.05 2.99
CA LEU A 32 7.24 -4.22 1.78
C LEU A 32 5.89 -3.51 1.58
N GLY A 33 4.86 -3.84 2.38
CA GLY A 33 3.58 -3.13 2.34
C GLY A 33 2.70 -3.57 1.18
N SER A 34 2.68 -4.88 0.86
CA SER A 34 1.87 -5.47 -0.23
C SER A 34 0.35 -5.30 -0.05
N ASN A 35 -0.11 -4.68 1.04
CA ASN A 35 -1.51 -4.42 1.34
C ASN A 35 -1.86 -2.92 1.26
N ASN A 36 -1.08 -2.15 0.50
CA ASN A 36 -1.34 -0.72 0.26
C ASN A 36 -2.10 -0.52 -1.07
N ILE A 37 -3.17 0.27 -1.03
CA ILE A 37 -3.95 0.66 -2.21
C ILE A 37 -3.69 2.14 -2.45
N ILE A 38 -3.12 2.46 -3.62
CA ILE A 38 -2.83 3.84 -4.02
C ILE A 38 -3.98 4.33 -4.90
N ILE A 39 -4.66 5.39 -4.44
CA ILE A 39 -5.72 6.07 -5.20
C ILE A 39 -5.16 7.39 -5.71
N SER A 40 -5.25 7.60 -7.02
CA SER A 40 -4.80 8.83 -7.69
C SER A 40 -5.98 9.42 -8.47
N ALA A 41 -6.19 10.73 -8.35
CA ALA A 41 -7.15 11.41 -9.20
C ALA A 41 -6.62 11.51 -10.64
N ALA A 42 -7.48 11.22 -11.64
CA ALA A 42 -7.15 11.31 -13.06
C ALA A 42 -7.80 12.53 -13.72
N VAL A 43 -6.99 13.43 -14.30
CA VAL A 43 -7.47 14.71 -14.84
C VAL A 43 -8.42 14.42 -16.00
N PRO A 44 -9.68 14.89 -15.99
CA PRO A 44 -10.59 14.69 -17.11
C PRO A 44 -9.99 15.34 -18.35
N VAL A 45 -9.89 14.56 -19.42
CA VAL A 45 -9.26 14.94 -20.70
C VAL A 45 -10.12 15.88 -21.55
N GLU A 46 -11.29 16.29 -21.07
CA GLU A 46 -12.31 16.97 -21.89
C GLU A 46 -12.22 18.51 -21.92
N ASP A 47 -11.29 19.15 -21.21
CA ASP A 47 -11.22 20.62 -21.09
C ASP A 47 -10.26 21.35 -22.07
N GLU A 48 -9.85 20.73 -23.18
CA GLU A 48 -9.18 21.47 -24.27
C GLU A 48 -10.19 22.07 -25.28
N SER A 49 -11.45 21.61 -25.31
CA SER A 49 -12.39 21.91 -26.41
C SER A 49 -13.49 22.94 -26.09
N THR A 50 -13.66 23.40 -24.85
CA THR A 50 -14.80 24.29 -24.49
C THR A 50 -14.36 25.47 -23.63
N LYS A 51 -13.61 26.39 -24.24
CA LYS A 51 -13.26 27.71 -23.67
C LYS A 51 -14.40 28.75 -23.74
N THR A 52 -15.66 28.33 -23.85
CA THR A 52 -16.78 29.27 -24.03
C THR A 52 -17.93 28.96 -23.08
N ALA A 53 -18.17 29.92 -22.19
CA ALA A 53 -19.37 30.11 -21.36
C ALA A 53 -19.55 29.20 -20.13
N GLY A 54 -19.36 29.81 -18.95
CA GLY A 54 -19.95 29.35 -17.69
C GLY A 54 -18.96 28.63 -16.79
N SER A 55 -18.28 29.40 -15.92
CA SER A 55 -17.46 28.90 -14.83
C SER A 55 -18.29 28.05 -13.86
N PHE A 56 -18.38 26.75 -14.12
CA PHE A 56 -18.56 25.76 -13.07
C PHE A 56 -17.18 25.17 -12.83
N MET A 57 -16.57 25.56 -11.72
CA MET A 57 -15.36 24.94 -11.22
C MET A 57 -15.71 23.49 -10.91
N SER A 58 -15.47 22.58 -11.86
CA SER A 58 -15.60 21.14 -11.63
C SER A 58 -14.72 20.80 -10.44
N ILE A 59 -15.36 20.41 -9.32
CA ILE A 59 -14.64 19.83 -8.18
C ILE A 59 -13.97 18.59 -8.73
N TYR A 60 -12.66 18.68 -8.90
CA TYR A 60 -11.87 17.66 -9.55
C TYR A 60 -10.73 17.27 -8.60
N GLY A 61 -10.50 15.97 -8.47
CA GLY A 61 -9.52 15.44 -7.54
C GLY A 61 -10.10 14.45 -6.53
N LEU A 62 -9.24 13.99 -5.63
CA LEU A 62 -9.64 13.35 -4.38
C LEU A 62 -9.86 14.44 -3.33
N THR A 63 -11.01 14.41 -2.67
CA THR A 63 -11.39 15.40 -1.66
C THR A 63 -11.21 14.86 -0.25
N PHE A 64 -11.26 15.74 0.75
CA PHE A 64 -11.26 15.32 2.16
C PHE A 64 -12.55 14.58 2.54
N ASP A 65 -13.67 14.87 1.88
CA ASP A 65 -14.91 14.11 2.08
C ASP A 65 -14.76 12.65 1.65
N ASP A 66 -13.96 12.38 0.61
CA ASP A 66 -13.65 11.00 0.19
C ASP A 66 -12.80 10.27 1.24
N TYR A 67 -11.88 10.97 1.90
CA TYR A 67 -11.10 10.43 3.02
C TYR A 67 -12.03 9.97 4.16
N ASP A 68 -12.94 10.84 4.60
CA ASP A 68 -13.88 10.53 5.67
C ASP A 68 -14.82 9.38 5.28
N ARG A 69 -15.31 9.36 4.03
CA ARG A 69 -16.15 8.29 3.52
C ARG A 69 -15.44 6.94 3.51
N ILE A 70 -14.19 6.89 3.06
CA ILE A 70 -13.40 5.65 3.02
C ILE A 70 -13.16 5.15 4.45
N GLN A 71 -12.84 6.05 5.37
CA GLN A 71 -12.60 5.71 6.77
C GLN A 71 -13.84 5.11 7.44
N VAL A 72 -15.03 5.63 7.16
CA VAL A 72 -16.29 5.14 7.75
C VAL A 72 -16.82 3.89 7.03
N SER A 73 -16.68 3.81 5.71
CA SER A 73 -17.29 2.74 4.91
C SER A 73 -16.52 1.41 4.99
N TYR A 74 -15.20 1.47 5.22
CA TYR A 74 -14.34 0.28 5.16
C TYR A 74 -13.56 0.07 6.46
N PRO A 75 -14.12 -0.67 7.44
CA PRO A 75 -13.45 -0.94 8.72
C PRO A 75 -12.16 -1.78 8.56
N SER A 76 -11.96 -2.41 7.41
CA SER A 76 -10.73 -3.16 7.07
C SER A 76 -9.52 -2.23 6.85
N VAL A 77 -9.76 -0.96 6.54
CA VAL A 77 -8.71 0.02 6.29
C VAL A 77 -8.18 0.54 7.63
N HIS A 78 -6.97 0.12 7.99
CA HIS A 78 -6.38 0.48 9.29
C HIS A 78 -5.77 1.88 9.30
N GLN A 79 -5.30 2.35 8.14
CA GLN A 79 -4.60 3.62 8.03
C GLN A 79 -4.80 4.21 6.63
N ILE A 80 -5.03 5.52 6.58
CA ILE A 80 -5.16 6.29 5.34
C ILE A 80 -4.21 7.48 5.44
N ALA A 81 -3.45 7.73 4.38
CA ALA A 81 -2.52 8.85 4.30
C ALA A 81 -2.89 9.73 3.09
N PRO A 82 -3.42 10.96 3.30
CA PRO A 82 -3.67 11.88 2.20
C PRO A 82 -2.32 12.42 1.69
N VAL A 83 -2.09 12.30 0.38
CA VAL A 83 -0.85 12.76 -0.26
C VAL A 83 -1.18 13.83 -1.30
N LYS A 84 -0.57 15.01 -1.14
CA LYS A 84 -0.59 16.07 -2.14
C LYS A 84 0.78 16.19 -2.79
N LEU A 85 0.89 15.71 -4.03
CA LEU A 85 2.09 15.87 -4.84
C LEU A 85 2.25 17.35 -5.24
N MET A 86 3.23 18.03 -4.65
CA MET A 86 3.60 19.39 -5.03
C MET A 86 4.87 19.35 -5.87
N ARG A 87 4.76 19.64 -7.17
CA ARG A 87 5.92 19.78 -8.04
C ARG A 87 6.53 21.17 -7.79
N LYS A 88 7.63 21.22 -7.03
CA LYS A 88 8.39 22.45 -6.79
C LYS A 88 9.76 22.32 -7.45
N GLU A 89 10.13 23.28 -8.29
CA GLU A 89 11.51 23.40 -8.77
C GLU A 89 12.39 23.84 -7.59
N SER A 90 13.17 22.91 -7.06
CA SER A 90 14.20 23.21 -6.09
C SER A 90 15.51 23.39 -6.83
N ARG A 91 16.00 24.63 -6.94
CA ARG A 91 17.40 24.88 -7.27
C ARG A 91 18.22 24.60 -6.03
N LEU A 92 18.94 23.48 -6.04
CA LEU A 92 20.06 23.26 -5.12
C LEU A 92 21.19 24.18 -5.60
N GLY A 93 21.42 25.26 -4.87
CA GLY A 93 22.63 26.09 -4.97
C GLY A 93 23.70 25.55 -4.05
#